data_AF-A0A4Y3WE74-F1
#
_entry.id   AF-A0A4Y3WE74-F1
#
_cell.length_a   1.000
_cell.length_b   1.000
_cell.length_c   1.000
_cell.angle_alpha   90.00
_cell.angle_beta   90.00
_cell.angle_gamma   90.00
#
_symmetry.space_group_name_H-M   'P 1'
#
loop_
_entity.id
_entity.type
_entity.pdbx_description
1 polymer ?
#
loop_
_entity_poly.entity_id
_entity_poly.type
_entity_poly.pdbx_seq_one_letter_code
_entity_poly.pdbx_strand_id
1 'polypeptide(L)'
;MRIERSGKAVDRLYGAALVGEAVGRLTPSREDAENEAAIVFASGRTLMMEDQVQLPDGPARIARLYLPFAGADGQVAGIVVGIVRVS
;
A
#
# COMPACT_ATOMS: atom_id res chain seq x y z
N MET A 1 12.04 3.43 11.20
CA MET A 1 10.89 4.13 10.58
C MET A 1 9.60 3.41 10.97
N ARG A 2 8.55 4.13 11.37
CA ARG A 2 7.28 3.51 11.78
C ARG A 2 6.35 3.46 10.57
N ILE A 3 6.09 2.27 10.03
CA ILE A 3 5.11 2.10 8.95
C ILE A 3 3.71 2.11 9.55
N GLU A 4 2.92 3.12 9.22
CA GLU A 4 1.52 3.22 9.62
C GLU A 4 0.62 2.61 8.55
N ARG A 5 0.02 1.47 8.89
CA ARG A 5 -0.89 0.74 7.99
C ARG A 5 -2.32 1.19 8.22
N SER A 6 -2.74 2.18 7.44
CA SER A 6 -4.08 2.77 7.57
C SER A 6 -5.20 1.88 7.04
N GLY A 7 -4.93 0.84 6.25
CA GLY A 7 -5.97 0.01 5.61
C GLY A 7 -7.04 -0.51 6.58
N LYS A 8 -6.65 -1.12 7.71
CA LYS A 8 -7.60 -1.57 8.74
C LYS A 8 -8.34 -0.42 9.44
N ALA A 9 -7.71 0.75 9.56
CA ALA A 9 -8.32 1.94 10.15
C ALA A 9 -9.33 2.57 9.18
N VAL A 10 -9.01 2.61 7.88
CA VAL A 10 -9.90 3.04 6.79
C VAL A 10 -11.11 2.12 6.72
N ASP A 11 -10.91 0.80 6.74
CA ASP A 11 -12.01 -0.18 6.78
C ASP A 11 -12.92 0.03 7.99
N ARG A 12 -12.35 0.34 9.16
CA ARG A 12 -13.12 0.60 10.38
C ARG A 12 -13.90 1.92 10.33
N LEU A 13 -13.31 2.96 9.75
CA LEU A 13 -13.89 4.31 9.71
C LEU A 13 -14.97 4.46 8.64
N TYR A 14 -14.73 3.92 7.44
CA TYR A 14 -15.57 4.13 6.27
C TYR A 14 -16.43 2.90 5.92
N GLY A 15 -16.15 1.75 6.54
CA GLY A 15 -16.80 0.48 6.21
C GLY A 15 -16.45 -0.01 4.81
N ALA A 16 -16.79 -1.27 4.51
CA ALA A 16 -16.65 -1.83 3.17
C ALA A 16 -17.49 -1.07 2.10
N ALA A 17 -18.51 -0.33 2.55
CA ALA A 17 -19.48 0.36 1.68
C ALA A 17 -18.88 1.51 0.84
N LEU A 18 -17.80 2.15 1.31
CA LEU A 18 -17.12 3.23 0.57
C LEU A 18 -15.99 2.74 -0.33
N VAL A 19 -15.52 1.50 -0.16
CA VAL A 19 -14.29 1.02 -0.82
C VAL A 19 -14.49 -0.24 -1.68
N GLY A 20 -15.68 -0.83 -1.68
CA GLY A 20 -16.05 -2.00 -2.51
C GLY A 20 -15.44 -3.33 -2.03
N GLU A 21 -14.23 -3.29 -1.48
CA GLU A 21 -13.51 -4.40 -0.82
C GLU A 21 -12.81 -3.86 0.45
N ALA A 22 -12.58 -4.72 1.45
CA ALA A 22 -11.84 -4.34 2.65
C ALA A 22 -10.35 -4.11 2.31
N VAL A 23 -9.90 -2.86 2.28
CA VAL A 23 -8.53 -2.43 1.96
C VAL A 23 -7.51 -3.08 2.87
N GLY A 24 -7.88 -3.38 4.12
CA GLY A 24 -7.08 -4.11 5.08
C GLY A 24 -6.70 -5.53 4.64
N ARG A 25 -7.43 -6.14 3.70
CA ARG A 25 -7.08 -7.45 3.11
C ARG A 25 -6.10 -7.34 1.94
N LEU A 26 -6.08 -6.19 1.26
CA LEU A 26 -5.15 -5.90 0.18
C LEU A 26 -3.83 -5.32 0.70
N THR A 27 -3.81 -4.90 1.96
CA THR A 27 -2.63 -4.37 2.63
C THR A 27 -1.57 -5.46 2.75
N PRO A 28 -0.32 -5.22 2.31
CA PRO A 28 0.74 -6.23 2.35
C PRO A 28 1.11 -6.66 3.77
N SER A 29 1.85 -7.76 3.87
CA SER A 29 2.46 -8.18 5.12
C SER A 29 3.41 -7.08 5.62
N ARG A 30 3.76 -7.15 6.91
CA ARG A 30 4.68 -6.15 7.49
C ARG A 30 6.05 -6.21 6.83
N GLU A 31 6.55 -7.42 6.62
CA GLU A 31 7.89 -7.66 6.05
C GLU A 31 7.97 -7.16 4.61
N ASP A 32 6.97 -7.49 3.79
CA ASP A 32 6.89 -7.00 2.41
C ASP A 32 6.89 -5.47 2.39
N ALA A 33 5.99 -4.85 3.18
CA ALA A 33 5.88 -3.40 3.25
C ALA A 33 7.18 -2.72 3.70
N GLU A 34 7.93 -3.32 4.62
CA GLU A 34 9.24 -2.81 5.07
C GLU A 34 10.29 -2.92 3.97
N ASN A 35 10.34 -4.04 3.25
CA ASN A 35 11.28 -4.26 2.14
C ASN A 35 11.02 -3.30 0.98
N GLU A 36 9.76 -3.15 0.57
CA GLU A 36 9.39 -2.31 -0.57
C GLU A 36 9.55 -0.82 -0.24
N ALA A 37 9.21 -0.43 0.99
CA ALA A 37 9.48 0.92 1.47
C ALA A 37 10.99 1.21 1.46
N ALA A 38 11.83 0.28 1.90
CA ALA A 38 13.29 0.48 1.89
C ALA A 38 13.83 0.76 0.48
N ILE A 39 13.33 0.06 -0.55
CA ILE A 39 13.68 0.31 -1.96
C ILE A 39 13.30 1.73 -2.39
N VAL A 40 12.11 2.18 -2.03
CA VAL A 40 11.61 3.52 -2.39
C VAL A 40 12.36 4.62 -1.65
N PHE A 41 12.63 4.44 -0.35
CA PHE A 41 13.46 5.39 0.41
C PHE A 41 14.88 5.50 -0.13
N ALA A 42 15.51 4.37 -0.48
CA ALA A 42 16.87 4.36 -1.01
C ALA A 42 16.96 4.99 -2.41
N SER A 43 15.94 4.79 -3.25
CA SER A 43 15.96 5.28 -4.64
C SER A 43 15.39 6.69 -4.79
N GLY A 44 14.51 7.12 -3.88
CA GLY A 44 13.70 8.33 -4.05
C GLY A 44 12.69 8.24 -5.19
N ARG A 45 12.45 7.04 -5.74
CA ARG A 45 11.61 6.83 -6.92
C ARG A 45 10.34 6.06 -6.60
N THR A 46 9.30 6.35 -7.36
CA THR A 46 8.06 5.58 -7.35
C THR A 46 8.33 4.12 -7.68
N LEU A 47 7.67 3.22 -6.95
CA LEU A 47 7.66 1.78 -7.20
C LEU A 47 6.23 1.34 -7.51
N MET A 48 6.05 0.65 -8.63
CA MET A 48 4.80 0.01 -9.00
C MET A 48 5.02 -1.50 -9.05
N MET A 49 4.11 -2.25 -8.45
CA MET A 49 4.15 -3.71 -8.42
C MET A 49 2.77 -4.26 -8.72
N GLU A 50 2.72 -5.34 -9.48
CA GLU A 50 1.53 -6.18 -9.59
C GLU A 50 1.73 -7.44 -8.75
N ASP A 51 0.65 -7.89 -8.11
CA ASP A 51 0.65 -9.03 -7.22
C ASP A 51 -0.65 -9.83 -7.35
N GLN A 52 -0.64 -11.08 -6.91
CA GLN A 52 -1.82 -11.93 -6.85
C GLN A 52 -2.10 -12.30 -5.39
N VAL A 53 -3.23 -11.82 -4.87
CA VAL A 53 -3.66 -12.05 -3.49
C VAL A 53 -4.81 -13.04 -3.46
N GLN A 54 -4.83 -13.91 -2.45
CA GLN A 54 -5.95 -14.81 -2.22
C GLN A 54 -7.04 -14.09 -1.41
N LEU A 55 -8.20 -13.86 -2.01
CA LEU A 55 -9.40 -13.33 -1.35
C LEU A 55 -10.41 -14.47 -1.09
N PRO A 56 -11.42 -14.26 -0.22
CA PRO A 56 -12.46 -15.27 0.03
C PRO A 56 -13.21 -15.70 -1.23
N ASP A 57 -13.36 -14.79 -2.19
CA ASP A 57 -14.10 -15.02 -3.43
C ASP A 57 -13.22 -15.63 -4.53
N GLY A 58 -11.92 -15.86 -4.24
CA GLY A 58 -10.93 -16.39 -5.17
C GLY A 58 -9.66 -15.53 -5.25
N PRO A 59 -8.69 -15.94 -6.08
CA PRO A 59 -7.50 -15.14 -6.34
C PRO A 59 -7.88 -13.83 -7.06
N ALA A 60 -7.23 -12.74 -6.68
CA ALA A 60 -7.38 -11.43 -7.32
C ALA A 60 -5.99 -10.86 -7.66
N ARG A 61 -5.88 -10.24 -8.83
CA ARG A 61 -4.71 -9.44 -9.19
C ARG A 61 -4.88 -8.02 -8.64
N ILE A 62 -3.82 -7.50 -8.05
CA ILE A 62 -3.77 -6.13 -7.55
C ILE A 62 -2.55 -5.41 -8.10
N ALA A 63 -2.64 -4.09 -8.18
CA ALA A 63 -1.50 -3.21 -8.38
C ALA A 63 -1.30 -2.37 -7.13
N ARG A 64 -0.04 -2.27 -6.68
CA ARG A 64 0.41 -1.42 -5.58
C ARG A 64 1.29 -0.32 -6.14
N LEU A 65 1.01 0.92 -5.77
CA LEU A 65 1.79 2.10 -6.14
C LEU A 65 2.35 2.75 -4.87
N TYR A 66 3.67 2.67 -4.70
CA TYR A 66 4.41 3.33 -3.63
C TYR A 66 4.89 4.68 -4.14
N LEU A 67 4.28 5.75 -3.67
CA LEU A 67 4.56 7.11 -4.06
C LEU A 67 5.34 7.83 -2.94
N PRO A 68 6.65 8.07 -3.11
CA PRO A 68 7.40 8.87 -2.15
C PRO A 68 6.96 10.33 -2.22
N PHE A 69 6.96 11.01 -1.06
CA PHE A 69 6.84 12.46 -0.99
C PHE A 69 8.01 13.06 -0.23
N ALA A 70 8.50 14.20 -0.72
CA ALA A 70 9.64 14.88 -0.14
C ALA A 70 9.23 15.74 1.06
N GLY A 71 10.11 15.83 2.05
CA GLY A 71 10.06 16.81 3.12
C GLY A 71 10.59 18.17 2.66
N ALA A 72 10.61 19.13 3.58
CA ALA A 72 11.11 20.48 3.33
C ALA A 72 12.61 20.52 2.97
N ASP A 73 13.36 19.49 3.33
CA ASP A 73 14.78 19.28 3.03
C ASP A 73 15.02 18.60 1.67
N GLY A 74 13.95 18.28 0.92
CA GLY A 74 14.03 17.57 -0.35
C GLY A 74 14.31 16.07 -0.22
N GLN A 75 14.45 15.54 1.00
CA GLN A 75 14.61 14.11 1.24
C GLN A 75 13.24 13.43 1.31
N VAL A 76 13.19 12.12 1.04
CA VAL A 76 11.94 11.35 1.18
C VAL A 76 11.51 11.36 2.64
N ALA A 77 10.38 12.02 2.94
CA ALA A 77 9.82 12.11 4.28
C ALA A 77 8.82 10.99 4.58
N GLY A 78 8.25 10.39 3.54
CA GLY A 78 7.29 9.32 3.66
C GLY A 78 6.90 8.72 2.31
N ILE A 79 6.09 7.68 2.39
CA ILE A 79 5.55 6.97 1.22
C ILE A 79 4.05 6.80 1.43
N VAL A 80 3.27 7.15 0.40
CA VAL A 80 1.86 6.78 0.31
C VAL A 80 1.75 5.54 -0.56
N VAL A 81 1.01 4.53 -0.10
CA VAL A 81 0.78 3.30 -0.86
C VAL A 81 -0.67 3.24 -1.31
N GLY A 82 -0.91 3.35 -2.60
CA GLY A 82 -2.19 3.08 -3.23
C GLY A 82 -2.29 1.61 -3.63
N ILE A 83 -3.45 1.00 -3.46
CA ILE A 83 -3.71 -0.40 -3.85
C ILE A 83 -5.01 -0.46 -4.62
N VAL A 84 -4.98 -1.07 -5.80
CA VAL A 84 -6.15 -1.23 -6.66
C VAL A 84 -6.24 -2.67 -7.17
N ARG A 85 -7.45 -3.18 -7.37
CA ARG A 85 -7.67 -4.44 -8.08
C ARG A 85 -7.47 -4.20 -9.58
N VAL A 86 -6.83 -5.15 -10.26
CA VAL A 86 -6.61 -5.12 -11.71
C VAL A 86 -7.69 -6.00 -12.36
N SER A 87 -8.46 -5.42 -13.27
CA SER A 87 -9.52 -6.09 -14.05
C SER A 87 -8.96 -6.93 -15.19
#